data_AF-A0A662G4Y2-F1
#
_entry.id   AF-A0A662G4Y2-F1
#
_cell.length_a   1.000
_cell.length_b   1.000
_cell.length_c   1.000
_cell.angle_alpha   90.00
_cell.angle_beta   90.00
_cell.angle_gamma   90.00
#
_symmetry.space_group_name_H-M   'P 1'
#
loop_
_entity.id
_entity.type
_entity.pdbx_description
1 polymer ?
#
loop_
_entity_poly.entity_id
_entity_poly.type
_entity_poly.pdbx_seq_one_letter_code
_entity_poly.pdbx_strand_id
1 'polypeptide(L)'
;MDRPHIYKTNINIVKINFDLENKALKVTLSSNFSIGYIEIYVSKRHIEDPIIVSNARINYIVRKNIVLIKIYGIGKQIYIKIFDRMYDPSPRPQYLEITLLLVFLILLLYILLNILIYNRHLRTKFSKM
;
A
#
# COMPACT_ATOMS: atom_id res chain seq x y z
N MET A 1 -15.00 -12.96 4.89
CA MET A 1 -13.67 -12.53 4.37
C MET A 1 -13.90 -11.91 3.01
N ASP A 2 -13.84 -10.59 2.94
CA ASP A 2 -14.09 -9.83 1.71
C ASP A 2 -12.84 -9.82 0.81
N ARG A 3 -12.53 -10.97 0.20
CA ARG A 3 -11.38 -11.10 -0.72
C ARG A 3 -11.84 -10.85 -2.16
N PRO A 4 -10.99 -10.21 -2.99
CA PRO A 4 -11.26 -10.07 -4.40
C PRO A 4 -11.41 -11.46 -5.03
N HIS A 5 -12.47 -11.66 -5.79
CA HIS A 5 -12.74 -12.92 -6.46
C HIS A 5 -13.38 -12.67 -7.82
N ILE A 6 -13.28 -13.66 -8.69
CA ILE A 6 -13.86 -13.56 -10.03
C ILE A 6 -15.35 -13.78 -9.90
N TYR A 7 -16.12 -12.76 -10.28
CA TYR A 7 -17.57 -12.76 -10.26
C TYR A 7 -18.12 -13.46 -11.52
N LYS A 8 -17.54 -13.15 -12.68
CA LYS A 8 -17.95 -13.71 -13.96
C LYS A 8 -16.78 -13.68 -14.96
N THR A 9 -16.71 -14.66 -15.84
CA THR A 9 -15.70 -14.70 -16.90
C THR A 9 -16.22 -15.53 -18.07
N ASN A 10 -15.75 -15.26 -19.29
CA ASN A 10 -15.89 -16.16 -20.44
C ASN A 10 -14.55 -16.78 -20.87
N ILE A 11 -13.47 -16.47 -20.17
CA ILE A 11 -12.13 -17.04 -20.40
C ILE A 11 -11.89 -18.14 -19.38
N ASN A 12 -11.29 -19.24 -19.83
CA ASN A 12 -10.85 -20.29 -18.93
C ASN A 12 -9.63 -19.83 -18.11
N ILE A 13 -9.76 -19.85 -16.79
CA ILE A 13 -8.74 -19.39 -15.85
C ILE A 13 -7.95 -20.59 -15.35
N VAL A 14 -6.65 -20.57 -15.57
CA VAL A 14 -5.75 -21.67 -15.18
C VAL A 14 -5.41 -21.57 -13.69
N LYS A 15 -5.11 -20.36 -13.21
CA LYS A 15 -4.69 -20.13 -11.83
C LYS A 15 -5.08 -18.74 -11.38
N ILE A 16 -5.53 -18.64 -10.14
CA ILE A 16 -5.74 -17.39 -9.44
C ILE A 16 -4.80 -17.41 -8.22
N ASN A 17 -3.99 -16.38 -8.08
CA ASN A 17 -3.14 -16.21 -6.91
C ASN A 17 -3.32 -14.81 -6.34
N PHE A 18 -3.50 -14.71 -5.03
CA PHE A 18 -3.57 -13.44 -4.32
C PHE A 18 -2.26 -13.22 -3.59
N ASP A 19 -1.47 -12.29 -4.09
CA ASP A 19 -0.20 -11.88 -3.50
C ASP A 19 -0.48 -10.90 -2.36
N LEU A 20 -0.37 -11.38 -1.12
CA LEU A 20 -0.65 -10.60 0.09
C LEU A 20 0.40 -9.50 0.31
N GLU A 21 1.66 -9.72 -0.07
CA GLU A 21 2.72 -8.71 0.05
C GLU A 21 2.48 -7.56 -0.93
N ASN A 22 2.23 -7.89 -2.19
CA ASN A 22 2.07 -6.90 -3.26
C ASN A 22 0.64 -6.39 -3.43
N LYS A 23 -0.30 -6.90 -2.62
CA LYS A 23 -1.74 -6.63 -2.72
C LYS A 23 -2.23 -6.76 -4.17
N ALA A 24 -1.78 -7.82 -4.83
CA ALA A 24 -2.01 -8.00 -6.26
C ALA A 24 -2.75 -9.33 -6.51
N LEU A 25 -3.83 -9.25 -7.27
CA LEU A 25 -4.51 -10.41 -7.82
C LEU A 25 -3.83 -10.78 -9.14
N LYS A 26 -3.15 -11.93 -9.14
CA LYS A 26 -2.51 -12.50 -10.32
C LYS A 26 -3.45 -13.54 -10.91
N VAL A 27 -3.90 -13.32 -12.14
CA VAL A 27 -4.80 -14.23 -12.87
C VAL A 27 -4.07 -14.77 -14.10
N THR A 28 -3.86 -16.07 -14.14
CA THR A 28 -3.29 -16.76 -15.30
C THR A 28 -4.42 -17.28 -16.17
N LEU A 29 -4.39 -16.92 -17.45
CA LEU A 29 -5.44 -17.25 -18.42
C LEU A 29 -4.96 -18.35 -19.37
N SER A 30 -5.91 -19.11 -19.92
CA SER A 30 -5.60 -19.98 -21.06
C SER A 30 -5.36 -19.12 -22.30
N SER A 31 -4.39 -19.49 -23.14
CA SER A 31 -4.01 -18.70 -24.33
C SER A 31 -5.00 -18.76 -25.49
N ASN A 32 -6.15 -19.42 -25.33
CA ASN A 32 -7.07 -19.74 -26.42
C ASN A 32 -8.33 -18.85 -26.40
N PHE A 33 -8.16 -17.53 -26.45
CA PHE A 33 -9.28 -16.61 -26.64
C PHE A 33 -8.87 -15.44 -27.54
N SER A 34 -9.79 -14.99 -28.39
CA SER A 34 -9.60 -13.81 -29.26
C SER A 34 -10.13 -12.53 -28.60
N ILE A 35 -11.27 -12.65 -27.94
CA ILE A 35 -11.90 -11.61 -27.13
C ILE A 35 -12.40 -12.27 -25.85
N GLY A 36 -12.04 -11.72 -24.71
CA GLY A 36 -12.52 -12.23 -23.43
C GLY A 36 -12.81 -11.11 -22.45
N TYR A 37 -13.58 -11.43 -21.42
CA TYR A 37 -13.88 -10.53 -20.33
C TYR A 37 -13.79 -11.25 -19.00
N ILE A 38 -13.40 -10.49 -17.98
CA ILE A 38 -13.35 -10.92 -16.59
C ILE A 38 -14.00 -9.83 -15.75
N GLU A 39 -15.02 -10.20 -15.00
CA GLU A 39 -15.64 -9.39 -13.97
C GLU A 39 -15.11 -9.84 -12.63
N ILE A 40 -14.52 -8.91 -11.89
CA ILE A 40 -13.91 -9.18 -10.60
C ILE A 40 -14.69 -8.39 -9.56
N TYR A 41 -15.22 -9.11 -8.58
CA TYR A 41 -15.77 -8.48 -7.40
C TYR A 41 -14.62 -8.02 -6.51
N VAL A 42 -14.66 -6.75 -6.15
CA VAL A 42 -13.69 -6.09 -5.29
C VAL A 42 -14.47 -5.37 -4.19
N SER A 43 -14.34 -5.84 -2.94
CA SER A 43 -15.14 -5.33 -1.83
C SER A 43 -14.71 -3.93 -1.40
N LYS A 44 -15.48 -2.86 -1.64
CA LYS A 44 -15.23 -1.51 -1.08
C LYS A 44 -13.80 -0.93 -1.26
N ARG A 45 -13.01 -1.49 -2.18
CA ARG A 45 -11.56 -1.26 -2.35
C ARG A 45 -11.29 -0.47 -3.62
N HIS A 46 -10.26 0.38 -3.58
CA HIS A 46 -9.82 1.15 -4.75
C HIS A 46 -8.97 0.27 -5.67
N ILE A 47 -9.27 0.34 -6.97
CA ILE A 47 -8.53 -0.38 -8.01
C ILE A 47 -7.60 0.63 -8.67
N GLU A 48 -6.29 0.39 -8.59
CA GLU A 48 -5.34 1.01 -9.54
C GLU A 48 -5.54 0.33 -10.90
N ASP A 49 -5.24 1.07 -11.96
CA ASP A 49 -5.32 0.59 -13.34
C ASP A 49 -4.71 -0.83 -13.47
N PRO A 50 -5.47 -1.82 -13.97
CA PRO A 50 -4.96 -3.18 -14.16
C PRO A 50 -3.78 -3.17 -15.16
N ILE A 51 -2.68 -3.83 -14.79
CA ILE A 51 -1.44 -3.87 -15.58
C ILE A 51 -1.27 -5.28 -16.13
N ILE A 52 -1.25 -5.45 -17.46
CA ILE A 52 -1.05 -6.76 -18.07
C ILE A 52 0.38 -6.98 -18.50
N VAL A 53 0.87 -8.19 -18.28
CA VAL A 53 2.16 -8.68 -18.78
C VAL A 53 1.88 -9.67 -19.93
N SER A 54 1.43 -9.16 -21.09
CA SER A 54 1.26 -9.94 -22.34
C SER A 54 0.91 -9.04 -23.55
N ASN A 55 0.95 -9.60 -24.77
CA ASN A 55 0.56 -8.95 -26.04
C ASN A 55 -0.97 -8.79 -26.21
N ALA A 56 -1.68 -8.42 -25.14
CA ALA A 56 -3.12 -8.22 -25.17
C ALA A 56 -3.46 -6.76 -24.89
N ARG A 57 -4.38 -6.19 -25.68
CA ARG A 57 -4.96 -4.88 -25.39
C ARG A 57 -6.09 -5.06 -24.38
N ILE A 58 -6.22 -4.12 -23.46
CA ILE A 58 -7.31 -4.11 -22.51
C ILE A 58 -8.07 -2.81 -22.47
N ASN A 59 -9.33 -2.96 -22.13
CA ASN A 59 -10.16 -1.87 -21.67
C ASN A 59 -10.82 -2.31 -20.37
N TYR A 60 -10.83 -1.46 -19.35
CA TYR A 60 -11.43 -1.78 -18.07
C TYR A 60 -12.42 -0.70 -17.65
N ILE A 61 -13.49 -1.12 -16.97
CA ILE A 61 -14.53 -0.25 -16.46
C ILE A 61 -14.81 -0.64 -15.01
N VAL A 62 -14.73 0.33 -14.10
CA VAL A 62 -15.06 0.13 -12.69
C VAL A 62 -16.52 0.53 -12.47
N ARG A 63 -17.36 -0.41 -12.02
CA ARG A 63 -18.78 -0.19 -11.67
C ARG A 63 -19.03 -0.60 -10.22
N LYS A 64 -19.15 0.39 -9.34
CA LYS A 64 -19.33 0.16 -7.88
C LYS A 64 -18.21 -0.74 -7.33
N ASN A 65 -18.54 -2.00 -7.00
CA ASN A 65 -17.64 -3.01 -6.45
C ASN A 65 -17.19 -4.05 -7.50
N ILE A 66 -17.47 -3.83 -8.78
CA ILE A 66 -17.11 -4.77 -9.86
C ILE A 66 -16.18 -4.08 -10.84
N VAL A 67 -15.06 -4.72 -11.16
CA VAL A 67 -14.17 -4.34 -12.25
C VAL A 67 -14.44 -5.24 -13.43
N LEU A 68 -14.93 -4.67 -14.52
CA LEU A 68 -15.03 -5.36 -15.80
C LEU A 68 -13.77 -5.10 -16.60
N ILE A 69 -13.03 -6.15 -16.92
CA ILE A 69 -11.83 -6.09 -17.77
C ILE A 69 -12.15 -6.81 -19.07
N LYS A 70 -12.11 -6.09 -20.18
CA LYS A 70 -12.19 -6.64 -21.55
C LYS A 70 -10.79 -6.77 -22.11
N ILE A 71 -10.48 -7.95 -22.64
CA ILE A 71 -9.17 -8.33 -23.17
C ILE A 71 -9.34 -8.67 -24.65
N TYR A 72 -8.49 -8.07 -25.48
CA TYR A 72 -8.47 -8.24 -26.92
C TYR A 72 -7.09 -8.79 -27.33
N GLY A 73 -7.07 -9.96 -27.96
CA GLY A 73 -5.84 -10.66 -28.34
C GLY A 73 -5.48 -11.80 -27.41
N ILE A 74 -4.27 -12.36 -27.62
CA ILE A 74 -3.80 -13.56 -26.93
C ILE A 74 -3.10 -13.14 -25.63
N GLY A 75 -3.78 -13.32 -24.49
CA GLY A 75 -3.23 -13.06 -23.16
C GLY A 75 -2.83 -14.35 -22.45
N LYS A 76 -1.61 -14.39 -21.89
CA LYS A 76 -1.17 -15.51 -21.01
C LYS A 76 -1.41 -15.21 -19.53
N GLN A 77 -1.29 -13.94 -19.12
CA GLN A 77 -1.42 -13.56 -17.73
C GLN A 77 -1.88 -12.11 -17.58
N ILE A 78 -2.71 -11.87 -16.58
CA ILE A 78 -3.21 -10.55 -16.19
C ILE A 78 -2.83 -10.30 -14.75
N TYR A 79 -2.17 -9.17 -14.49
CA TYR A 79 -1.89 -8.70 -13.14
C TYR A 79 -2.87 -7.57 -12.81
N ILE A 80 -3.59 -7.72 -11.72
CA ILE A 80 -4.58 -6.73 -11.31
C ILE A 80 -4.19 -6.32 -9.91
N LYS A 81 -3.67 -5.10 -9.79
CA LYS A 81 -3.25 -4.55 -8.51
C LYS A 81 -4.50 -4.05 -7.78
N ILE A 82 -4.81 -4.63 -6.62
CA ILE A 82 -6.05 -4.35 -5.90
C ILE A 82 -5.69 -3.79 -4.52
N PHE A 83 -5.98 -2.52 -4.29
CA PHE A 83 -5.63 -1.86 -3.04
C PHE A 83 -6.79 -1.75 -2.07
N ASP A 84 -6.51 -1.97 -0.79
CA ASP A 84 -7.41 -1.54 0.27
C ASP A 84 -7.40 -0.02 0.40
N ARG A 85 -8.58 0.62 0.33
CA ARG A 85 -8.72 2.06 0.60
C ARG A 85 -8.38 2.42 2.06
N MET A 86 -8.31 1.41 2.94
CA MET A 86 -7.80 1.49 4.32
C MET A 86 -6.29 1.22 4.41
N TYR A 87 -5.49 1.64 3.44
CA TYR A 87 -4.11 2.00 3.76
C TYR A 87 -4.10 3.51 4.03
N ASP A 88 -4.74 3.90 5.12
CA ASP A 88 -4.17 4.99 5.89
C ASP A 88 -2.77 4.48 6.26
N PRO A 89 -1.68 5.17 5.91
CA PRO A 89 -0.38 4.87 6.49
C PRO A 89 -0.49 5.26 7.97
N SER A 90 -1.22 4.48 8.76
CA SER A 90 -1.15 4.51 10.20
C SER A 90 0.35 4.44 10.49
N PRO A 91 0.90 5.44 11.20
CA PRO A 91 2.33 5.65 11.26
C PRO A 91 3.01 4.34 11.64
N ARG A 92 3.78 3.76 10.71
CA ARG A 92 4.64 2.59 10.96
C ARG A 92 5.50 2.87 12.21
N PRO A 93 6.05 1.84 12.88
CA PRO A 93 6.92 2.00 14.05
C PRO A 93 8.03 3.05 13.89
N GLN A 94 8.45 3.36 12.67
CA GLN A 94 9.31 4.50 12.34
C GLN A 94 8.86 5.85 12.92
N TYR A 95 7.56 6.17 12.92
CA TYR A 95 7.09 7.41 13.53
C TYR A 95 7.09 7.35 15.04
N LEU A 96 6.91 6.15 15.63
CA LEU A 96 7.07 5.96 17.07
C LEU A 96 8.56 6.14 17.46
N GLU A 97 9.48 5.60 16.65
CA GLU A 97 10.92 5.82 16.78
C GLU A 97 11.31 7.29 16.62
N ILE A 98 10.78 7.98 15.59
CA ILE A 98 11.01 9.41 15.37
C ILE A 98 10.44 10.23 16.54
N THR A 99 9.24 9.91 17.01
CA THR A 99 8.60 10.61 18.13
C THR A 99 9.39 10.41 19.43
N LEU A 100 9.83 9.18 19.71
CA LEU A 100 10.68 8.87 20.87
C LEU A 100 12.03 9.58 20.79
N LEU A 101 12.67 9.61 19.62
CA LEU A 101 13.91 10.33 19.39
C LEU A 101 13.75 11.84 19.62
N LEU A 102 12.65 12.42 19.14
CA LEU A 102 12.32 13.84 19.33
C LEU A 102 12.11 14.18 20.82
N VAL A 103 11.35 13.36 21.53
CA VAL A 103 11.12 13.51 22.98
C VAL A 103 12.44 13.40 23.74
N PHE A 104 13.30 12.45 23.38
CA PHE A 104 14.63 12.29 23.97
C PHE A 104 15.52 13.53 23.75
N LEU A 105 15.52 14.09 22.54
CA LEU A 105 16.27 15.31 22.21
C LEU A 105 15.81 16.52 23.02
N ILE A 106 14.50 16.69 23.22
CA ILE A 106 13.93 17.79 24.02
C ILE A 106 14.34 17.65 25.49
N LEU A 107 14.26 16.45 26.06
CA LEU A 107 14.69 16.18 27.43
C LEU A 107 16.19 16.43 27.64
N LEU A 108 17.01 16.02 26.68
CA LEU A 108 18.46 16.24 26.72
C LEU A 108 18.80 17.74 26.73
N LEU A 109 18.17 18.51 25.84
CA LEU A 109 18.31 19.98 25.78
C LEU A 109 17.91 20.64 27.10
N TYR A 110 16.80 20.21 27.70
CA TYR A 110 16.34 20.73 28.97
C TYR A 110 17.34 20.51 30.10
N ILE A 111 17.93 19.31 30.20
CA ILE A 111 18.95 18.99 31.21
C ILE A 111 20.22 19.84 31.00
N LEU A 112 20.70 19.94 29.76
CA LEU A 112 21.90 20.72 29.43
C LEU A 112 21.70 22.20 29.79
N LEU A 113 20.53 22.77 29.50
CA LEU A 113 20.20 24.15 29.89
C LEU A 113 20.20 24.32 31.40
N ASN A 114 19.63 23.39 32.16
CA ASN A 114 19.65 23.44 33.61
C ASN A 114 21.07 23.37 34.18
N ILE A 115 21.93 22.53 33.63
CA ILE A 115 23.35 22.45 34.03
C ILE A 115 24.07 23.78 33.73
N LEU A 116 23.84 24.37 32.56
CA LEU A 116 24.43 25.67 32.19
C LEU A 116 23.97 26.80 33.13
N ILE A 117 22.67 26.86 33.44
CA ILE A 117 22.10 27.84 34.38
C ILE A 117 22.69 27.64 35.78
N TYR A 118 22.73 26.39 36.25
CA TYR A 118 23.29 26.05 37.55
C TYR A 118 24.78 26.44 37.66
N ASN A 119 25.60 26.08 36.67
CA ASN A 119 27.02 26.44 36.62
C ASN A 119 27.24 27.95 36.53
N ARG A 120 26.39 28.67 35.77
CA ARG A 120 26.41 30.14 35.74
C ARG A 120 26.11 30.72 37.11
N HIS A 121 25.08 30.21 37.79
CA HIS A 121 24.72 30.67 39.13
C HIS A 121 25.82 30.40 40.16
N LEU A 122 26.40 29.21 40.12
CA LEU A 122 27.52 28.81 40.98
C LEU A 122 28.72 29.75 40.77
N ARG A 123 29.10 30.01 39.51
CA ARG A 123 30.19 30.94 39.16
C ARG A 123 29.92 32.36 39.67
N THR A 124 28.68 32.86 39.54
CA THR A 124 28.33 34.19 40.06
C THR A 124 28.35 34.27 41.59
N LYS A 125 28.08 33.16 42.29
CA LYS A 125 28.13 33.10 43.75
C LYS A 125 29.59 33.05 44.25
N PHE A 126 30.44 32.26 43.59
CA PHE A 126 31.87 32.18 43.91
C PHE A 126 32.66 33.44 43.55
N SER A 127 32.26 34.19 42.52
CA SER A 127 32.91 35.47 42.17
C SER A 127 32.52 36.65 43.09
N LYS A 128 31.52 36.48 43.96
CA LYS A 128 31.06 37.49 44.94
C LYS A 128 31.62 37.24 46.35
N MET A 129 32.35 36.14 46.56
CA MET A 129 33.22 35.92 47.72
C MET A 129 34.63 36.38 47.36
#